data_AF-A0A9P7HUU2-F1
#
_entry.id   AF-A0A9P7HUU2-F1
#
_cell.length_a   1.000
_cell.length_b   1.000
_cell.length_c   1.000
_cell.angle_alpha   90.00
_cell.angle_beta   90.00
_cell.angle_gamma   90.00
#
_symmetry.space_group_name_H-M   'P 1'
#
loop_
_entity.id
_entity.type
_entity.pdbx_description
1 polymer ?
#
loop_
_entity_poly.entity_id
_entity_poly.type
_entity_poly.pdbx_seq_one_letter_code
_entity_poly.pdbx_strand_id
1 'polypeptide(L)'
;MSDAWQKAEQLLGTTPPLQHIDFSSPTFQIIVNMEVLLGITGKDFTIIAASKAAMRGATILKASDDKTRALNKHTLLAFSGEAGDTVQFAEYIQRNAQLYSMRNESDLSPSGLAHFVRGELATSLRSRKPYNVNLLMGGVDPITGKPSLYWLDYLASLADVPYAAHGYAQYYCLSILDKHHHPDITLHQGIKILTMCTDELKRRLPIDFKGMVVKAVKADGIVDIEFDDDKVVKCA
;
A
#
# COMPACT_ATOMS: atom_id res chain seq x y z
N MET A 1 33.80 17.52 -31.08
CA MET A 1 33.22 17.47 -29.70
C MET A 1 31.93 18.31 -29.58
N SER A 2 31.40 18.88 -30.67
CA SER A 2 30.17 19.69 -30.72
C SER A 2 28.91 18.91 -31.11
N ASP A 3 29.04 17.90 -31.99
CA ASP A 3 27.87 17.31 -32.65
C ASP A 3 27.15 16.24 -31.80
N ALA A 4 27.85 15.65 -30.84
CA ALA A 4 27.27 14.69 -29.90
C ALA A 4 26.36 15.37 -28.86
N TRP A 5 26.68 16.63 -28.50
CA TRP A 5 25.90 17.41 -27.54
C TRP A 5 24.65 18.02 -28.18
N GLN A 6 24.73 18.49 -29.42
CA GLN A 6 23.53 18.98 -30.15
C GLN A 6 22.51 17.87 -30.44
N LYS A 7 22.96 16.63 -30.68
CA LYS A 7 22.06 15.47 -30.81
C LYS A 7 21.42 15.05 -29.47
N ALA A 8 22.13 15.25 -28.34
CA ALA A 8 21.57 14.99 -27.01
C ALA A 8 20.48 16.01 -26.64
N GLU A 9 20.63 17.27 -27.05
CA GLU A 9 19.64 18.35 -26.86
C GLU A 9 18.39 18.18 -27.72
N GLN A 10 18.50 17.60 -28.93
CA GLN A 10 17.34 17.29 -29.78
C GLN A 10 16.53 16.07 -29.31
N LEU A 11 17.16 15.11 -28.61
CA LEU A 11 16.50 13.92 -28.08
C LEU A 11 15.81 14.19 -26.72
N LEU A 12 16.29 15.16 -25.96
CA LEU A 12 15.69 15.66 -24.73
C LEU A 12 14.84 16.89 -25.06
N GLY A 13 13.64 16.66 -25.58
CA GLY A 13 12.67 17.72 -25.88
C GLY A 13 12.61 18.76 -24.76
N THR A 14 12.65 20.02 -25.16
CA THR A 14 12.66 21.23 -24.32
C THR A 14 11.87 21.03 -23.03
N THR A 15 12.56 20.94 -21.89
CA THR A 15 11.94 21.09 -20.59
C THR A 15 11.21 22.42 -20.57
N PRO A 16 9.88 22.46 -20.35
CA PRO A 16 9.17 23.72 -20.26
C PRO A 16 9.75 24.53 -19.08
N PRO A 17 9.76 25.86 -19.17
CA PRO A 17 10.17 26.71 -18.05
C PRO A 17 9.32 26.38 -16.81
N LEU A 18 9.96 26.35 -15.65
CA LEU A 18 9.42 26.02 -14.32
C LEU A 18 8.22 26.90 -13.85
N GLN A 19 7.63 27.70 -14.73
CA GLN A 19 6.51 28.61 -14.45
C GLN A 19 5.13 28.03 -14.80
N HIS A 20 5.08 26.91 -15.54
CA HIS A 20 3.82 26.18 -15.79
C HIS A 20 3.98 24.71 -15.40
N ILE A 21 3.84 24.43 -14.10
CA ILE A 21 3.51 23.08 -13.66
C ILE A 21 2.05 22.86 -14.06
N ASP A 22 1.82 22.07 -15.11
CA ASP A 22 0.48 21.65 -15.48
C ASP A 22 0.02 20.56 -14.50
N PHE A 23 -0.62 21.02 -13.41
CA PHE A 23 -1.25 20.18 -12.38
C PHE A 23 -2.35 19.26 -12.94
N SER A 24 -2.82 19.50 -14.18
CA SER A 24 -3.83 18.68 -14.84
C SER A 24 -3.25 17.59 -15.74
N SER A 25 -1.93 17.60 -15.97
CA SER A 25 -1.27 16.55 -16.76
C SER A 25 -1.39 15.21 -16.03
N PRO A 26 -1.70 14.10 -16.75
CA PRO A 26 -1.74 12.76 -16.16
C PRO A 26 -0.42 12.46 -15.43
N THR A 27 0.70 12.89 -16.00
CA THR A 27 2.05 12.71 -15.46
C THR A 27 2.25 13.36 -14.09
N PHE A 28 1.62 14.52 -13.81
CA PHE A 28 1.71 15.17 -12.50
C PHE A 28 0.75 14.54 -11.48
N GLN A 29 -0.47 14.18 -11.92
CA GLN A 29 -1.43 13.43 -11.09
C GLN A 29 -0.88 12.06 -10.67
N ILE A 30 -0.11 11.40 -11.56
CA ILE A 30 0.57 10.11 -11.33
C ILE A 30 1.64 10.18 -10.22
N ILE A 31 2.18 11.36 -9.90
CA ILE A 31 3.33 11.50 -8.99
C ILE A 31 2.93 11.76 -7.52
N VAL A 32 1.69 12.16 -7.23
CA VAL A 32 1.27 12.51 -5.86
C VAL A 32 0.11 11.62 -5.40
N ASN A 33 0.38 10.33 -5.18
CA ASN A 33 -0.53 9.51 -4.40
C ASN A 33 -0.43 9.88 -2.92
N MET A 34 -1.47 10.57 -2.45
CA MET A 34 -1.63 11.08 -1.09
C MET A 34 -2.18 10.03 -0.11
N GLU A 35 -2.42 8.81 -0.60
CA GLU A 35 -2.94 7.71 0.19
C GLU A 35 -1.85 7.12 1.09
N VAL A 36 -2.28 6.64 2.26
CA VAL A 36 -1.41 6.08 3.29
C VAL A 36 -1.73 4.61 3.42
N LEU A 37 -0.75 3.75 3.16
CA LEU A 37 -0.80 2.34 3.53
C LEU A 37 0.37 2.03 4.45
N LEU A 38 0.10 1.28 5.52
CA LEU A 38 1.09 0.81 6.49
C LEU A 38 0.87 -0.68 6.75
N GLY A 39 1.96 -1.44 6.87
CA GLY A 39 1.95 -2.86 7.18
C GLY A 39 2.97 -3.18 8.26
N ILE A 40 2.61 -4.03 9.21
CA ILE A 40 3.48 -4.45 10.32
C ILE A 40 3.24 -5.93 10.61
N THR A 41 4.29 -6.75 10.60
CA THR A 41 4.23 -8.14 11.10
C THR A 41 4.60 -8.19 12.58
N GLY A 42 3.97 -9.10 13.32
CA GLY A 42 4.38 -9.44 14.69
C GLY A 42 4.69 -10.91 14.82
N LYS A 43 4.48 -11.44 16.02
CA LYS A 43 4.76 -12.85 16.33
C LYS A 43 3.83 -13.82 15.58
N ASP A 44 2.53 -13.53 15.58
CA ASP A 44 1.45 -14.41 15.11
C ASP A 44 0.37 -13.66 14.32
N PHE A 45 0.67 -12.42 13.93
CA PHE A 45 -0.27 -11.55 13.23
C PHE A 45 0.42 -10.65 12.21
N THR A 46 -0.36 -10.14 11.27
CA THR A 46 0.02 -9.06 10.36
C THR A 46 -1.03 -7.96 10.42
N ILE A 47 -0.64 -6.73 10.75
CA ILE A 47 -1.49 -5.55 10.69
C ILE A 47 -1.36 -4.93 9.31
N ILE A 48 -2.49 -4.56 8.72
CA ILE A 48 -2.57 -3.68 7.57
C ILE A 48 -3.45 -2.50 7.94
N ALA A 49 -2.96 -1.29 7.69
CA ALA A 49 -3.68 -0.06 7.90
C ALA A 49 -3.71 0.76 6.60
N ALA A 50 -4.88 1.27 6.23
CA ALA A 50 -5.09 2.09 5.04
C ALA A 50 -5.85 3.38 5.38
N SER A 51 -5.54 4.50 4.73
CA SER A 51 -6.26 5.76 4.93
C SER A 51 -7.73 5.66 4.51
N LYS A 52 -8.61 6.33 5.24
CA LYS A 52 -10.06 6.40 4.93
C LYS A 52 -10.41 7.42 3.85
N ALA A 53 -9.58 8.44 3.66
CA ALA A 53 -9.84 9.47 2.65
C ALA A 53 -9.61 8.93 1.24
N ALA A 54 -10.63 9.02 0.38
CA ALA A 54 -10.49 8.93 -1.08
C ALA A 54 -10.34 10.35 -1.62
N MET A 55 -9.22 10.62 -2.28
CA MET A 55 -8.82 11.97 -2.67
C MET A 55 -8.75 12.13 -4.19
N ARG A 56 -9.02 13.35 -4.66
CA ARG A 56 -8.72 13.77 -6.02
C ARG A 56 -8.06 15.14 -5.97
N GLY A 57 -6.73 15.16 -6.12
CA GLY A 57 -5.94 16.34 -5.81
C GLY A 57 -6.05 16.69 -4.32
N ALA A 58 -6.25 17.95 -3.99
CA ALA A 58 -6.43 18.42 -2.61
C ALA A 58 -7.85 18.17 -2.04
N THR A 59 -8.78 17.66 -2.84
CA THR A 59 -10.18 17.49 -2.45
C THR A 59 -10.46 16.07 -1.97
N ILE A 60 -11.12 15.94 -0.83
CA ILE A 60 -11.59 14.67 -0.28
C ILE A 60 -12.97 14.38 -0.85
N LEU A 61 -13.08 13.31 -1.64
CA LEU A 61 -14.34 12.88 -2.25
C LEU A 61 -15.16 12.01 -1.29
N LYS A 62 -14.48 11.22 -0.46
CA LYS A 62 -15.09 10.31 0.53
C LYS A 62 -14.17 10.19 1.73
N ALA A 63 -14.75 10.20 2.94
CA ALA A 63 -14.00 10.16 4.20
C ALA A 63 -14.02 8.78 4.90
N SER A 64 -14.64 7.78 4.29
CA SER A 64 -14.90 6.45 4.89
C SER A 64 -14.63 5.33 3.89
N ASP A 65 -13.60 5.50 3.06
CA ASP A 65 -13.26 4.52 2.04
C ASP A 65 -12.39 3.38 2.58
N ASP A 66 -12.79 2.14 2.29
CA ASP A 66 -12.02 0.95 2.66
C ASP A 66 -11.18 0.50 1.46
N LYS A 67 -9.86 0.74 1.57
CA LYS A 67 -8.87 0.37 0.54
C LYS A 67 -8.26 -1.01 0.78
N THR A 68 -9.04 -1.91 1.37
CA THR A 68 -8.62 -3.29 1.63
C THR A 68 -9.58 -4.29 1.00
N ARG A 69 -9.07 -5.45 0.56
CA ARG A 69 -9.85 -6.62 0.13
C ARG A 69 -9.29 -7.87 0.76
N ALA A 70 -10.16 -8.64 1.40
CA ALA A 70 -9.84 -10.00 1.83
C ALA A 70 -9.75 -10.91 0.60
N LEU A 71 -8.56 -11.48 0.34
CA LEU A 71 -8.36 -12.42 -0.77
C LEU A 71 -8.84 -13.82 -0.40
N ASN A 72 -8.55 -14.22 0.84
CA ASN A 72 -9.06 -15.42 1.51
C ASN A 72 -9.22 -15.14 3.01
N LYS A 73 -9.44 -16.18 3.83
CA LYS A 73 -9.63 -16.01 5.29
C LYS A 73 -8.37 -15.55 6.03
N HIS A 74 -7.18 -15.73 5.46
CA HIS A 74 -5.90 -15.51 6.14
C HIS A 74 -4.96 -14.58 5.35
N THR A 75 -5.47 -13.87 4.35
CA THR A 75 -4.70 -12.97 3.48
C THR A 75 -5.54 -11.76 3.12
N LEU A 76 -4.99 -10.59 3.40
CA LEU A 76 -5.58 -9.29 3.15
C LEU A 76 -4.69 -8.49 2.19
N LEU A 77 -5.31 -7.84 1.22
CA LEU A 77 -4.66 -6.94 0.28
C LEU A 77 -5.12 -5.51 0.57
N ALA A 78 -4.19 -4.59 0.73
CA ALA A 78 -4.43 -3.15 0.66
C ALA A 78 -3.84 -2.60 -0.63
N PHE A 79 -4.50 -1.58 -1.19
CA PHE A 79 -4.14 -1.00 -2.47
C PHE A 79 -4.20 0.52 -2.42
N SER A 80 -3.31 1.14 -3.18
CA SER A 80 -3.26 2.59 -3.39
C SER A 80 -2.76 2.87 -4.79
N GLY A 81 -3.13 4.01 -5.39
CA GLY A 81 -2.83 4.22 -6.81
C GLY A 81 -3.88 5.03 -7.55
N GLU A 82 -3.87 4.88 -8.87
CA GLU A 82 -4.93 5.42 -9.71
C GLU A 82 -6.28 4.76 -9.34
N ALA A 83 -7.30 5.56 -9.06
CA ALA A 83 -8.55 5.08 -8.48
C ALA A 83 -9.27 4.02 -9.35
N GLY A 84 -9.18 4.16 -10.67
CA GLY A 84 -9.75 3.17 -11.61
C GLY A 84 -8.97 1.86 -11.61
N ASP A 85 -7.64 1.93 -11.65
CA ASP A 85 -6.77 0.75 -11.71
C ASP A 85 -6.82 -0.05 -10.42
N THR A 86 -6.77 0.63 -9.27
CA THR A 86 -6.71 0.01 -7.95
C THR A 86 -7.90 -0.87 -7.66
N VAL A 87 -9.12 -0.35 -7.84
CA VAL A 87 -10.36 -1.10 -7.58
C VAL A 87 -10.47 -2.29 -8.54
N GLN A 88 -10.25 -2.05 -9.84
CA GLN A 88 -10.33 -3.09 -10.85
C GLN A 88 -9.31 -4.21 -10.61
N PHE A 89 -8.07 -3.85 -10.29
CA PHE A 89 -7.01 -4.82 -10.04
C PHE A 89 -7.28 -5.60 -8.75
N ALA A 90 -7.66 -4.92 -7.66
CA ALA A 90 -7.96 -5.59 -6.40
C ALA A 90 -9.14 -6.58 -6.52
N GLU A 91 -10.20 -6.20 -7.23
CA GLU A 91 -11.33 -7.10 -7.50
C GLU A 91 -10.91 -8.27 -8.40
N TYR A 92 -10.16 -8.02 -9.47
CA TYR A 92 -9.63 -9.08 -10.33
C TYR A 92 -8.83 -10.13 -9.53
N ILE A 93 -7.90 -9.68 -8.69
CA ILE A 93 -7.10 -10.58 -7.85
C ILE A 93 -7.99 -11.33 -6.85
N GLN A 94 -8.91 -10.64 -6.17
CA GLN A 94 -9.82 -11.26 -5.22
C GLN A 94 -10.67 -12.38 -5.86
N ARG A 95 -11.22 -12.13 -7.04
CA ARG A 95 -12.05 -13.13 -7.75
C ARG A 95 -11.23 -14.33 -8.22
N ASN A 96 -10.01 -14.12 -8.70
CA ASN A 96 -9.14 -15.23 -9.10
C ASN A 96 -8.67 -16.06 -7.89
N ALA A 97 -8.37 -15.42 -6.77
CA ALA A 97 -8.05 -16.11 -5.52
C ALA A 97 -9.22 -17.00 -5.05
N GLN A 98 -10.44 -16.45 -5.03
CA GLN A 98 -11.65 -17.19 -4.67
C GLN A 98 -11.92 -18.35 -5.64
N LEU A 99 -11.76 -18.12 -6.95
CA LEU A 99 -11.94 -19.15 -7.97
C LEU A 99 -10.95 -20.29 -7.79
N TYR A 100 -9.69 -19.99 -7.46
CA TYR A 100 -8.68 -21.00 -7.14
C TYR A 100 -9.12 -21.85 -5.95
N SER A 101 -9.56 -21.21 -4.86
CA SER A 101 -10.02 -21.92 -3.65
C SER A 101 -11.20 -22.85 -3.93
N MET A 102 -12.15 -22.42 -4.77
CA MET A 102 -13.30 -23.24 -5.17
C MET A 102 -12.90 -24.43 -6.05
N ARG A 103 -11.90 -24.27 -6.91
CA ARG A 103 -11.46 -25.34 -7.83
C ARG A 103 -10.59 -26.39 -7.16
N ASN A 104 -9.76 -25.98 -6.20
CA ASN A 104 -8.77 -26.85 -5.58
C ASN A 104 -9.12 -27.24 -4.15
N GLU A 105 -10.32 -26.85 -3.67
CA GLU A 105 -10.80 -27.08 -2.29
C GLU A 105 -9.81 -26.61 -1.20
N SER A 106 -8.88 -25.73 -1.56
CA SER A 106 -7.78 -25.27 -0.72
C SER A 106 -7.36 -23.85 -1.09
N ASP A 107 -7.09 -23.04 -0.08
CA ASP A 107 -6.65 -21.67 -0.25
C ASP A 107 -5.16 -21.62 -0.62
N LEU A 108 -4.79 -20.66 -1.50
CA LEU A 108 -3.39 -20.34 -1.74
C LEU A 108 -2.74 -19.79 -0.47
N SER A 109 -1.50 -20.20 -0.21
CA SER A 109 -0.69 -19.60 0.84
C SER A 109 -0.43 -18.11 0.56
N PRO A 110 -0.16 -17.29 1.60
CA PRO A 110 0.17 -15.89 1.40
C PRO A 110 1.31 -15.67 0.41
N SER A 111 2.35 -16.51 0.43
CA SER A 111 3.45 -16.45 -0.54
C SER A 111 2.99 -16.76 -1.97
N GLY A 112 2.17 -17.79 -2.14
CA GLY A 112 1.63 -18.16 -3.46
C GLY A 112 0.78 -17.04 -4.07
N LEU A 113 -0.08 -16.42 -3.26
CA LEU A 113 -0.83 -15.23 -3.68
C LEU A 113 0.09 -14.06 -4.03
N ALA A 114 1.15 -13.82 -3.26
CA ALA A 114 2.08 -12.72 -3.52
C ALA A 114 2.72 -12.84 -4.90
N HIS A 115 3.17 -14.06 -5.23
CA HIS A 115 3.79 -14.35 -6.52
C HIS A 115 2.78 -14.31 -7.67
N PHE A 116 1.54 -14.73 -7.44
CA PHE A 116 0.45 -14.58 -8.41
C PHE A 116 0.18 -13.10 -8.71
N VAL A 117 -0.05 -12.27 -7.69
CA VAL A 117 -0.30 -10.83 -7.82
C VAL A 117 0.85 -10.14 -8.57
N ARG A 118 2.09 -10.44 -8.19
CA ARG A 118 3.29 -9.93 -8.87
C ARG A 118 3.36 -10.39 -10.34
N GLY A 119 2.95 -11.62 -10.64
CA GLY A 119 2.89 -12.15 -12.00
C GLY A 119 1.90 -11.39 -12.88
N GLU A 120 0.73 -11.07 -12.34
CA GLU A 120 -0.29 -10.25 -13.02
C GLU A 120 0.21 -8.82 -13.27
N LEU A 121 0.84 -8.19 -12.27
CA LEU A 121 1.47 -6.88 -12.43
C LEU A 121 2.56 -6.90 -13.50
N ALA A 122 3.44 -7.90 -13.48
CA ALA A 122 4.53 -8.02 -14.45
C ALA A 122 4.01 -8.24 -15.88
N THR A 123 2.88 -8.95 -16.02
CA THR A 123 2.22 -9.16 -17.32
C THR A 123 1.61 -7.86 -17.81
N SER A 124 0.87 -7.16 -16.95
CA SER A 124 0.30 -5.84 -17.23
C SER A 124 1.36 -4.82 -17.64
N LEU A 125 2.50 -4.77 -16.94
CA LEU A 125 3.61 -3.86 -17.22
C LEU A 125 4.15 -3.99 -18.66
N ARG A 126 4.09 -5.19 -19.24
CA ARG A 126 4.53 -5.46 -20.63
C ARG A 126 3.43 -5.27 -21.68
N SER A 127 2.17 -5.09 -21.26
CA SER A 127 1.00 -5.05 -22.14
C SER A 127 0.72 -3.69 -22.81
N ARG A 128 1.59 -2.68 -22.58
CA ARG A 128 1.38 -1.26 -22.94
C ARG A 128 0.22 -0.58 -22.20
N LYS A 129 -0.44 -1.27 -21.26
CA LYS A 129 -1.46 -0.73 -20.35
C LYS A 129 -1.13 -1.11 -18.91
N PRO A 130 -0.06 -0.55 -18.33
CA PRO A 130 0.37 -0.89 -16.97
C PRO A 130 -0.64 -0.40 -15.94
N TYR A 131 -0.91 -1.23 -14.94
CA TYR A 131 -1.64 -0.80 -13.74
C TYR A 131 -0.77 0.12 -12.88
N ASN A 132 -1.29 1.30 -12.52
CA ASN A 132 -0.64 2.19 -11.57
C ASN A 132 -1.14 1.94 -10.15
N VAL A 133 -0.68 0.84 -9.56
CA VAL A 133 -1.09 0.40 -8.22
C VAL A 133 0.11 0.04 -7.35
N ASN A 134 0.05 0.42 -6.09
CA ASN A 134 0.97 0.01 -5.02
C ASN A 134 0.16 -0.81 -4.01
N LEU A 135 0.70 -1.96 -3.61
CA LEU A 135 -0.04 -2.96 -2.85
C LEU A 135 0.74 -3.39 -1.62
N LEU A 136 0.04 -3.47 -0.49
CA LEU A 136 0.51 -4.22 0.66
C LEU A 136 -0.34 -5.46 0.82
N MET A 137 0.30 -6.62 0.86
CA MET A 137 -0.40 -7.86 1.08
C MET A 137 0.13 -8.53 2.33
N GLY A 138 -0.73 -8.66 3.34
CA GLY A 138 -0.41 -9.26 4.62
C GLY A 138 -1.19 -10.54 4.80
N GLY A 139 -0.55 -11.56 5.34
CA GLY A 139 -1.20 -12.82 5.66
C GLY A 139 -0.54 -13.55 6.80
N VAL A 140 -1.22 -14.58 7.29
CA VAL A 140 -0.67 -15.55 8.23
C VAL A 140 -0.92 -16.92 7.64
N ASP A 141 0.13 -17.73 7.52
CA ASP A 141 -0.04 -19.11 7.08
C ASP A 141 -0.79 -19.90 8.17
N PRO A 142 -1.98 -20.47 7.88
CA PRO A 142 -2.79 -21.17 8.88
C PRO A 142 -2.14 -22.47 9.40
N ILE A 143 -1.20 -23.05 8.65
CA ILE A 143 -0.52 -24.30 9.03
C ILE A 143 0.68 -23.99 9.91
N THR A 144 1.54 -23.08 9.46
CA THR A 144 2.79 -22.76 10.17
C THR A 144 2.62 -21.68 11.23
N GLY A 145 1.53 -20.92 11.19
CA GLY A 145 1.30 -19.74 12.02
C GLY A 145 2.22 -18.57 11.68
N LYS A 146 3.02 -18.66 10.62
CA LYS A 146 4.02 -17.65 10.27
C LYS A 146 3.34 -16.44 9.63
N PRO A 147 3.47 -15.22 10.20
CA PRO A 147 3.03 -14.01 9.54
C PRO A 147 3.95 -13.65 8.37
N SER A 148 3.39 -13.05 7.34
CA SER A 148 4.12 -12.56 6.18
C SER A 148 3.51 -11.24 5.70
N LEU A 149 4.37 -10.35 5.24
CA LEU A 149 3.95 -9.07 4.67
C LEU A 149 4.77 -8.82 3.41
N TYR A 150 4.05 -8.62 2.32
CA TYR A 150 4.60 -8.44 0.99
C TYR A 150 4.35 -7.01 0.54
N TRP A 151 5.43 -6.31 0.24
CA TRP A 151 5.42 -5.00 -0.40
C TRP A 151 5.50 -5.19 -1.91
N LEU A 152 4.55 -4.61 -2.65
CA LEU A 152 4.53 -4.61 -4.11
C LEU A 152 4.30 -3.20 -4.66
N ASP A 153 5.02 -2.87 -5.72
CA ASP A 153 4.86 -1.60 -6.43
C ASP A 153 4.30 -1.80 -7.84
N TYR A 154 4.02 -0.66 -8.47
CA TYR A 154 3.54 -0.58 -9.86
C TYR A 154 4.58 -1.09 -10.88
N LEU A 155 5.83 -1.32 -10.48
CA LEU A 155 6.89 -1.91 -11.30
C LEU A 155 6.94 -3.44 -11.18
N ALA A 156 5.98 -4.05 -10.48
CA ALA A 156 5.93 -5.48 -10.19
C ALA A 156 7.13 -5.99 -9.36
N SER A 157 7.74 -5.10 -8.57
CA SER A 157 8.66 -5.48 -7.51
C SER A 157 7.89 -6.22 -6.42
N LEU A 158 8.53 -7.19 -5.77
CA LEU A 158 7.97 -7.92 -4.64
C LEU A 158 9.07 -8.10 -3.61
N ALA A 159 8.80 -7.67 -2.37
CA ALA A 159 9.69 -7.88 -1.24
C ALA A 159 8.89 -8.42 -0.05
N ASP A 160 9.42 -9.46 0.59
CA ASP A 160 8.96 -9.92 1.91
C ASP A 160 9.66 -9.07 2.98
N VAL A 161 8.88 -8.36 3.79
CA VAL A 161 9.38 -7.33 4.72
C VAL A 161 8.67 -7.41 6.07
N PRO A 162 9.36 -7.13 7.18
CA PRO A 162 8.74 -7.14 8.52
C PRO A 162 7.77 -5.96 8.73
N TYR A 163 8.00 -4.85 8.04
CA TYR A 163 7.15 -3.68 8.06
C TYR A 163 7.28 -2.97 6.72
N ALA A 164 6.23 -2.24 6.35
CA ALA A 164 6.22 -1.49 5.11
C ALA A 164 5.29 -0.28 5.18
N ALA A 165 5.56 0.66 4.28
CA ALA A 165 4.72 1.82 4.04
C ALA A 165 4.70 2.11 2.53
N HIS A 166 3.58 2.62 2.02
CA HIS A 166 3.48 3.17 0.67
C HIS A 166 3.07 4.63 0.68
N GLY A 167 3.26 5.27 -0.47
CA GLY A 167 2.96 6.67 -0.68
C GLY A 167 3.90 7.56 0.13
N TYR A 168 3.45 8.77 0.42
CA TYR A 168 4.24 9.72 1.21
C TYR A 168 4.50 9.25 2.65
N ALA A 169 3.70 8.31 3.15
CA ALA A 169 3.84 7.82 4.52
C ALA A 169 5.18 7.15 4.79
N GLN A 170 5.82 6.59 3.76
CA GLN A 170 7.11 5.91 3.92
C GLN A 170 8.21 6.83 4.46
N TYR A 171 8.21 8.11 4.07
CA TYR A 171 9.24 9.08 4.49
C TYR A 171 9.15 9.43 5.97
N TYR A 172 7.97 9.27 6.58
CA TYR A 172 7.73 9.59 7.98
C TYR A 172 7.76 8.34 8.86
N CYS A 173 7.09 7.28 8.42
CA CYS A 173 6.82 6.10 9.24
C CYS A 173 7.98 5.10 9.27
N LEU A 174 8.77 4.97 8.19
CA LEU A 174 9.82 3.93 8.13
C LEU A 174 10.84 4.07 9.26
N SER A 175 11.22 5.30 9.63
CA SER A 175 12.15 5.53 10.74
C SER A 175 11.59 5.12 12.12
N ILE A 176 10.28 5.28 12.33
CA ILE A 176 9.59 4.88 13.56
C ILE A 176 9.47 3.36 13.61
N LEU A 177 9.08 2.75 12.49
CA LEU A 177 8.97 1.31 12.33
C LEU A 177 10.34 0.65 12.59
N ASP A 178 11.40 1.12 11.95
CA ASP A 178 12.77 0.61 12.11
C ASP A 178 13.26 0.67 13.57
N LYS A 179 12.92 1.75 14.29
CA LYS A 179 13.35 1.93 15.69
C LYS A 179 12.59 1.08 16.70
N HIS A 180 11.29 0.86 16.47
CA HIS A 180 10.38 0.29 17.48
C HIS A 180 9.90 -1.13 17.16
N HIS A 181 10.08 -1.60 15.94
CA HIS A 181 9.69 -2.93 15.51
C HIS A 181 10.68 -4.00 15.98
N HIS A 182 10.16 -5.19 16.28
CA HIS A 182 10.93 -6.42 16.35
C HIS A 182 10.00 -7.62 16.06
N PRO A 183 10.51 -8.78 15.61
CA PRO A 183 9.67 -9.93 15.24
C PRO A 183 8.73 -10.41 16.33
N ASP A 184 9.11 -10.29 17.61
CA ASP A 184 8.32 -10.78 18.74
C ASP A 184 7.29 -9.77 19.29
N ILE A 185 6.94 -8.73 18.53
CA ILE A 185 5.92 -7.77 19.01
C ILE A 185 4.56 -8.45 19.15
N THR A 186 3.85 -8.07 20.21
CA THR A 186 2.45 -8.42 20.42
C THR A 186 1.53 -7.50 19.61
N LEU A 187 0.28 -7.93 19.39
CA LEU A 187 -0.71 -7.13 18.64
C LEU A 187 -0.89 -5.73 19.24
N HIS A 188 -0.92 -5.64 20.57
CA HIS A 188 -1.04 -4.37 21.28
C HIS A 188 0.17 -3.45 21.04
N GLN A 189 1.39 -4.00 21.05
CA GLN A 189 2.59 -3.24 20.71
C GLN A 189 2.59 -2.80 19.25
N GLY A 190 2.15 -3.66 18.33
CA GLY A 190 1.98 -3.32 16.91
C GLY A 190 1.02 -2.16 16.71
N ILE A 191 -0.13 -2.17 17.38
CA ILE A 191 -1.09 -1.05 17.36
C ILE A 191 -0.46 0.22 17.93
N LYS A 192 0.31 0.12 19.02
CA LYS A 192 1.00 1.28 19.62
C LYS A 192 2.02 1.90 18.64
N ILE A 193 2.78 1.09 17.92
CA ILE A 193 3.72 1.55 16.89
C ILE A 193 2.94 2.21 15.75
N LEU A 194 1.83 1.61 15.32
CA LEU A 194 0.94 2.19 14.32
C LEU A 194 0.41 3.57 14.75
N THR A 195 0.00 3.73 16.01
CA THR A 195 -0.40 5.03 16.57
C THR A 195 0.72 6.05 16.50
N MET A 196 1.97 5.68 16.81
CA MET A 196 3.11 6.60 16.67
C MET A 196 3.29 7.05 15.21
N CYS A 197 3.16 6.12 14.26
CA CYS A 197 3.21 6.43 12.83
C CYS A 197 2.08 7.38 12.42
N THR A 198 0.84 7.11 12.84
CA THR A 198 -0.31 7.97 12.55
C THR A 198 -0.16 9.37 13.16
N ASP A 199 0.36 9.47 14.38
CA ASP A 199 0.61 10.75 15.05
C ASP A 199 1.63 11.58 14.26
N GLU A 200 2.69 10.94 13.75
CA GLU A 200 3.70 11.61 12.95
C GLU A 200 3.16 12.08 11.60
N LEU A 201 2.32 11.26 10.96
CA LEU A 201 1.63 11.65 9.73
C LEU A 201 0.70 12.84 9.96
N LYS A 202 -0.11 12.84 11.02
CA LYS A 202 -0.99 13.96 11.37
C LYS A 202 -0.22 15.27 11.61
N ARG A 203 1.00 15.20 12.12
CA ARG A 203 1.85 16.38 12.37
C ARG A 203 2.50 16.93 11.10
N ARG A 204 3.00 16.05 10.24
CA ARG A 204 3.90 16.45 9.13
C ARG A 204 3.27 16.41 7.76
N LEU A 205 2.25 15.57 7.55
CA LEU A 205 1.60 15.44 6.27
C LEU A 205 0.60 16.59 6.09
N PRO A 206 0.72 17.43 5.05
CA PRO A 206 -0.15 18.60 4.85
C PRO A 206 -1.54 18.23 4.31
N ILE A 207 -1.98 16.99 4.53
CA ILE A 207 -3.14 16.37 3.91
C ILE A 207 -3.93 15.64 4.98
N ASP A 208 -5.24 15.89 5.02
CA ASP A 208 -6.13 15.19 5.94
C ASP A 208 -6.59 13.86 5.32
N PHE A 209 -6.04 12.76 5.83
CA PHE A 209 -6.35 11.41 5.37
C PHE A 209 -7.57 10.77 6.07
N LYS A 210 -8.31 11.53 6.89
CA LYS A 210 -9.56 11.15 7.57
C LYS A 210 -9.46 9.90 8.44
N GLY A 211 -8.27 9.61 8.96
CA GLY A 211 -8.02 8.46 9.82
C GLY A 211 -7.70 7.17 9.04
N MET A 212 -7.59 6.05 9.76
CA MET A 212 -7.14 4.77 9.22
C MET A 212 -8.17 3.66 9.43
N VAL A 213 -8.38 2.83 8.40
CA VAL A 213 -8.97 1.50 8.55
C VAL A 213 -7.85 0.55 8.94
N VAL A 214 -7.97 -0.10 10.10
CA VAL A 214 -6.94 -1.00 10.63
C VAL A 214 -7.51 -2.40 10.71
N LYS A 215 -6.82 -3.36 10.11
CA LYS A 215 -7.20 -4.78 10.13
C LYS A 215 -6.00 -5.62 10.56
N ALA A 216 -6.26 -6.60 11.41
CA ALA A 216 -5.27 -7.58 11.82
C ALA A 216 -5.61 -8.93 11.18
N VAL A 217 -4.63 -9.56 10.55
CA VAL A 217 -4.71 -10.91 10.03
C VAL A 217 -4.02 -11.85 11.00
N LYS A 218 -4.70 -12.94 11.34
CA LYS A 218 -4.27 -13.99 12.26
C LYS A 218 -4.63 -15.36 11.69
N ALA A 219 -4.19 -16.42 12.36
CA ALA A 219 -4.54 -17.79 11.99
C ALA A 219 -6.05 -18.09 12.12
N ASP A 220 -6.79 -17.37 12.97
CA ASP A 220 -8.25 -17.50 13.13
C ASP A 220 -9.05 -16.71 12.07
N GLY A 221 -8.46 -15.66 11.49
CA GLY A 221 -9.06 -14.90 10.40
C GLY A 221 -8.58 -13.45 10.32
N ILE A 222 -9.37 -12.63 9.63
CA ILE A 222 -9.17 -11.18 9.52
C ILE A 222 -10.12 -10.50 10.50
N VAL A 223 -9.57 -9.62 11.34
CA VAL A 223 -10.31 -8.88 12.37
C VAL A 223 -10.15 -7.39 12.13
N ASP A 224 -11.27 -6.67 12.06
CA ASP A 224 -11.27 -5.21 12.04
C ASP A 224 -10.95 -4.68 13.45
N ILE A 225 -9.97 -3.78 13.55
CA ILE A 225 -9.53 -3.19 14.81
C ILE A 225 -10.10 -1.77 14.87
N GLU A 226 -10.90 -1.49 15.91
CA GLU A 226 -11.29 -0.12 16.22
C GLU A 226 -10.03 0.71 16.53
N PHE A 227 -9.83 1.77 15.76
CA PHE A 227 -8.66 2.62 15.84
C PHE A 227 -9.10 4.05 16.13
N ASP A 228 -8.57 4.63 17.22
CA ASP A 228 -8.89 5.99 17.64
C ASP A 228 -8.17 7.01 16.74
N ASP A 229 -8.94 7.56 15.80
CA ASP A 229 -8.49 8.58 14.87
C ASP A 229 -8.64 10.01 15.42
N ASP A 230 -9.42 10.22 16.50
CA ASP A 230 -9.81 11.55 16.97
C ASP A 230 -8.85 12.13 18.01
N LYS A 231 -7.89 11.33 18.47
CA LYS A 231 -6.87 11.80 19.40
C LYS A 231 -6.09 12.99 18.82
N VAL A 232 -6.25 14.14 19.47
CA VAL A 232 -5.52 15.37 19.14
C VAL A 232 -4.04 15.15 19.45
N VAL A 233 -3.23 15.20 18.40
CA VAL A 233 -1.78 15.06 18.53
C VAL A 233 -1.22 16.37 19.07
N LYS A 234 -0.73 16.35 20.31
CA LYS A 234 -0.07 17.52 20.90
C LYS A 234 1.17 17.87 20.06
N CYS A 235 1.36 19.16 19.76
CA CYS A 235 2.62 19.65 19.20
C CYS A 235 3.76 19.30 20.16
N ALA A 236 4.84 18.73 19.61
CA ALA A 236 6.03 18.34 20.36
C ALA A 236 6.89 19.57 20.68
#